data_AF-A0A0B1S2D9-F1
#
_entry.id   AF-A0A0B1S2D9-F1
#
_cell.length_a   1.000
_cell.length_b   1.000
_cell.length_c   1.000
_cell.angle_alpha   90.00
_cell.angle_beta   90.00
_cell.angle_gamma   90.00
#
_symmetry.space_group_name_H-M   'P 1'
#
loop_
_entity.id
_entity.type
_entity.pdbx_description
1 polymer ?
#
loop_
_entity_poly.entity_id
_entity_poly.type
_entity_poly.pdbx_seq_one_letter_code
_entity_poly.pdbx_strand_id
1 'polypeptide(L)'
;MLYHLTVCKSAGSVYKLLIPDEDGPQALRIEGGANQISSRLVEEVGADRVELHRAVSRIEVDEANGVTRVHYHSTDDSDNKGIYVCSQVISAIPPNQCARIDFLPALPYLKRRAFEAGIPGNAIKFIITYETAFWREEGFSGEVISSGRTAKPGE
;
A
#
# COMPACT_ATOMS: atom_id res chain seq x y z
N MET A 1 6.66 -20.54 3.07
CA MET A 1 5.42 -21.04 3.72
C MET A 1 5.19 -20.41 5.10
N LEU A 2 6.19 -20.29 5.99
CA LEU A 2 6.00 -19.67 7.32
C LEU A 2 5.43 -18.23 7.27
N TYR A 3 5.98 -17.35 6.43
CA TYR A 3 5.48 -15.98 6.27
C TYR A 3 3.98 -15.93 5.90
N HIS A 4 3.57 -16.79 4.97
CA HIS A 4 2.16 -16.91 4.57
C HIS A 4 1.27 -17.32 5.75
N LEU A 5 1.69 -18.32 6.54
CA LEU A 5 0.95 -18.73 7.74
C LEU A 5 0.87 -17.61 8.79
N THR A 6 1.93 -16.81 8.94
CA THR A 6 1.90 -15.62 9.80
C THR A 6 0.86 -14.61 9.34
N VAL A 7 0.78 -14.34 8.03
CA VAL A 7 -0.23 -13.43 7.46
C VAL A 7 -1.65 -13.96 7.69
N CYS A 8 -1.88 -15.25 7.42
CA CYS A 8 -3.19 -15.86 7.67
C CYS A 8 -3.56 -15.83 9.16
N LYS A 9 -2.59 -16.04 10.05
CA LYS A 9 -2.80 -15.94 11.50
C LYS A 9 -3.12 -14.50 11.92
N SER A 10 -2.43 -13.49 11.38
CA SER A 10 -2.73 -12.08 11.68
C SER A 10 -4.11 -11.66 11.17
N ALA A 11 -4.63 -12.31 10.13
CA ALA A 11 -6.00 -12.14 9.65
C ALA A 11 -7.02 -13.02 10.43
N GLY A 12 -6.61 -13.68 11.51
CA GLY A 12 -7.43 -14.56 12.34
C GLY A 12 -7.40 -16.04 11.91
N SER A 13 -7.56 -16.33 10.62
CA SER A 13 -7.35 -17.66 10.05
C SER A 13 -7.29 -17.60 8.52
N VAL A 14 -6.86 -18.69 7.88
CA VAL A 14 -7.00 -18.86 6.42
C VAL A 14 -8.47 -18.72 5.99
N TYR A 15 -9.38 -19.32 6.76
CA TYR A 15 -10.81 -19.27 6.48
C TYR A 15 -11.35 -17.83 6.54
N LYS A 16 -11.08 -17.10 7.63
CA LYS A 16 -11.52 -15.70 7.78
C LYS A 16 -10.99 -14.78 6.69
N LEU A 17 -9.79 -15.06 6.15
CA LEU A 17 -9.22 -14.26 5.07
C LEU A 17 -9.96 -14.44 3.73
N LEU A 18 -10.59 -15.59 3.51
CA LEU A 18 -11.14 -15.98 2.21
C LEU A 18 -12.66 -15.84 2.10
N ILE A 19 -13.38 -15.87 3.23
CA ILE A 19 -14.85 -15.87 3.21
C ILE A 19 -15.44 -14.49 2.87
N PRO A 20 -16.52 -14.45 2.06
CA PRO A 20 -17.31 -13.27 1.76
C PRO A 20 -18.46 -13.02 2.77
N ASP A 21 -18.42 -13.69 3.93
CA ASP A 21 -19.46 -13.61 4.96
C ASP A 21 -19.62 -12.18 5.51
N GLU A 22 -20.73 -11.90 6.21
CA GLU A 22 -21.04 -10.57 6.76
C GLU A 22 -19.98 -10.03 7.73
N ASP A 23 -19.27 -10.93 8.43
CA ASP A 23 -18.15 -10.60 9.33
C ASP A 23 -16.78 -10.74 8.65
N GLY A 24 -16.76 -11.03 7.34
CA GLY A 24 -15.58 -11.24 6.54
C GLY A 24 -14.91 -9.93 6.10
N PRO A 25 -13.63 -9.97 5.68
CA PRO A 25 -12.89 -8.79 5.25
C PRO A 25 -13.44 -8.16 3.95
N GLN A 26 -14.32 -8.86 3.25
CA GLN A 26 -14.92 -8.43 1.98
C GLN A 26 -16.37 -7.96 2.12
N ALA A 27 -16.94 -8.01 3.33
CA ALA A 27 -18.36 -7.76 3.59
C ALA A 27 -18.79 -6.32 3.26
N LEU A 28 -17.95 -5.35 3.61
CA LEU A 28 -18.30 -3.93 3.56
C LEU A 28 -17.43 -3.16 2.60
N ARG A 29 -18.03 -2.12 2.02
CA ARG A 29 -17.35 -1.11 1.23
C ARG A 29 -17.70 0.27 1.76
N ILE A 30 -16.78 1.20 1.59
CA ILE A 30 -16.99 2.60 1.95
C ILE A 30 -17.80 3.24 0.82
N GLU A 31 -18.99 3.74 1.16
CA GLU A 31 -19.82 4.52 0.25
C GLU A 31 -19.04 5.75 -0.25
N GLY A 32 -19.02 5.96 -1.57
CA GLY A 32 -18.22 7.01 -2.22
C GLY A 32 -16.73 6.68 -2.41
N GLY A 33 -16.25 5.53 -1.91
CA GLY A 33 -14.89 5.04 -2.15
C GLY A 33 -13.93 5.25 -0.98
N ALA A 34 -12.95 4.34 -0.86
CA ALA A 34 -12.01 4.29 0.27
C ALA A 34 -10.97 5.42 0.28
N ASN A 35 -10.72 6.07 -0.87
CA ASN A 35 -9.80 7.21 -0.97
C ASN A 35 -10.23 8.40 -0.09
N GLN A 36 -11.53 8.49 0.23
CA GLN A 36 -12.06 9.52 1.11
C GLN A 36 -11.43 9.52 2.50
N ILE A 37 -10.94 8.38 2.99
CA ILE A 37 -10.22 8.33 4.28
C ILE A 37 -9.01 9.27 4.22
N SER A 38 -8.19 9.15 3.18
CA SER A 38 -7.02 10.01 2.99
C SER A 38 -7.43 11.46 2.74
N SER A 39 -8.43 11.70 1.88
CA SER A 39 -8.89 13.06 1.58
C SER A 39 -9.38 13.80 2.83
N ARG A 40 -10.20 13.16 3.66
CA ARG A 40 -10.68 13.76 4.91
C ARG A 40 -9.56 13.95 5.94
N LEU A 41 -8.59 13.04 5.98
CA LEU A 41 -7.43 13.23 6.86
C LEU A 41 -6.61 14.47 6.48
N VAL A 42 -6.51 14.78 5.19
CA VAL A 42 -5.85 16.02 4.72
C VAL A 42 -6.64 17.26 5.19
N GLU A 43 -7.97 17.22 5.14
CA GLU A 43 -8.83 18.30 5.64
C GLU A 43 -8.62 18.56 7.15
N GLU A 44 -8.48 17.50 7.94
CA GLU A 44 -8.24 17.59 9.40
C GLU A 44 -6.81 18.04 9.76
N VAL A 45 -5.81 17.53 9.05
CA VAL A 45 -4.39 17.85 9.32
C VAL A 45 -4.02 19.26 8.83
N GLY A 46 -4.67 19.71 7.76
CA GLY A 46 -4.37 20.94 7.04
C GLY A 46 -3.65 20.66 5.71
N ALA A 47 -4.21 21.17 4.60
CA ALA A 47 -3.67 20.95 3.26
C ALA A 47 -2.27 21.57 3.06
N ASP A 48 -1.95 22.64 3.80
CA ASP A 48 -0.63 23.30 3.83
C ASP A 48 0.48 22.42 4.45
N ARG A 49 0.11 21.33 5.12
CA ARG A 49 1.05 20.38 5.73
C ARG A 49 1.25 19.12 4.90
N VAL A 50 0.56 19.01 3.76
CA VAL A 50 0.59 17.82 2.89
C VAL A 50 1.12 18.21 1.52
N GLU A 51 2.42 18.02 1.35
CA GLU A 51 3.12 18.36 0.11
C GLU A 51 3.12 17.17 -0.85
N LEU A 52 2.38 17.28 -1.95
CA LEU A 52 2.40 16.32 -3.06
C LEU A 52 3.64 16.52 -3.93
N HIS A 53 3.96 15.52 -4.76
CA HIS A 53 5.12 15.54 -5.64
C HIS A 53 6.43 15.79 -4.88
N ARG A 54 6.60 15.21 -3.69
CA ARG A 54 7.85 15.26 -2.91
C ARG A 54 8.39 13.85 -2.71
N ALA A 55 9.07 13.31 -3.71
CA ALA A 55 9.67 11.99 -3.61
C ALA A 55 10.95 12.05 -2.79
N VAL A 56 10.92 11.48 -1.58
CA VAL A 56 12.09 11.39 -0.69
C VAL A 56 13.14 10.47 -1.30
N SER A 57 14.38 10.96 -1.40
CA SER A 57 15.52 10.20 -1.95
C SER A 57 16.59 9.90 -0.90
N ARG A 58 16.71 10.70 0.15
CA ARG A 58 17.74 10.53 1.19
C ARG A 58 17.29 11.05 2.54
N ILE A 59 17.68 10.36 3.60
CA ILE A 59 17.46 10.75 5.00
C ILE A 59 18.82 10.78 5.71
N GLU A 60 19.17 11.94 6.26
CA GLU A 60 20.38 12.14 7.06
C GLU A 60 20.01 12.44 8.50
N VAL A 61 20.54 11.67 9.44
CA VAL A 61 20.33 11.83 10.87
C VAL A 61 21.63 12.30 11.51
N ASP A 62 21.57 13.50 12.07
CA ASP A 62 22.60 14.07 12.94
C ASP A 62 22.22 13.77 14.39
N GLU A 63 22.70 12.63 14.90
CA GLU A 63 22.39 12.17 16.26
C GLU A 63 22.92 13.12 17.34
N ALA A 64 24.03 13.82 17.08
CA ALA A 64 24.63 14.74 18.04
C ALA A 64 23.76 15.97 18.28
N ASN A 65 23.09 16.45 17.23
CA ASN A 65 22.23 17.63 17.29
C ASN A 65 20.73 17.30 17.36
N GLY A 66 20.35 16.03 17.26
CA GLY A 66 18.95 15.59 17.24
C GLY A 66 18.18 16.08 16.00
N VAL A 67 18.88 16.33 14.90
CA VAL A 67 18.31 16.89 13.67
C VAL A 67 18.33 15.83 12.57
N THR A 68 17.20 15.69 11.88
CA THR A 68 17.07 14.86 10.69
C THR A 68 16.80 15.75 9.46
N ARG A 69 17.57 15.53 8.39
CA ARG A 69 17.39 16.19 7.09
C ARG A 69 16.81 15.18 6.11
N VAL A 70 15.68 15.53 5.49
CA VAL A 70 14.98 14.69 4.52
C VAL A 70 15.06 15.36 3.16
N HIS A 71 15.83 14.76 2.26
CA HIS A 71 16.01 15.26 0.90
C HIS A 71 14.92 14.70 0.00
N TYR A 72 14.33 15.56 -0.81
CA TYR A 72 13.34 15.17 -1.81
C TYR A 72 13.66 15.79 -3.17
N HIS A 73 13.06 15.20 -4.21
CA HIS A 73 12.95 15.77 -5.54
C HIS A 73 11.47 15.82 -5.96
N SER A 74 11.13 16.77 -6.82
CA SER A 74 9.78 16.83 -7.39
C SER A 74 9.58 15.77 -8.46
N THR A 75 8.36 15.24 -8.55
CA THR A 75 7.98 14.27 -9.59
C THR A 75 7.28 14.88 -10.79
N ASP A 76 6.88 16.15 -10.67
CA ASP A 76 6.24 16.99 -11.68
C ASP A 76 7.16 18.11 -12.21
N ASP A 77 8.25 18.41 -11.50
CA ASP A 77 9.28 19.38 -11.86
C ASP A 77 10.68 18.83 -11.50
N SER A 78 11.42 18.36 -12.51
CA SER A 78 12.70 17.67 -12.30
C SER A 78 13.79 18.53 -11.67
N ASP A 79 13.69 19.85 -11.79
CA ASP A 79 14.71 20.79 -11.29
C ASP A 79 14.46 21.19 -9.82
N ASN A 80 13.25 20.92 -9.31
CA ASN A 80 12.90 21.24 -7.93
C ASN A 80 13.36 20.12 -6.97
N LYS A 81 14.31 20.48 -6.10
CA LYS A 81 14.82 19.64 -5.02
C LYS A 81 14.87 20.46 -3.74
N GLY A 82 14.66 19.81 -2.61
CA GLY A 82 14.67 20.49 -1.33
C GLY A 82 14.99 19.58 -0.15
N ILE A 83 15.02 20.19 1.03
CA ILE A 83 15.34 19.53 2.29
C ILE A 83 14.31 19.95 3.33
N TYR A 84 13.67 18.97 3.96
CA TYR A 84 12.93 19.20 5.19
C TYR A 84 13.85 18.93 6.40
N VAL A 85 13.70 19.76 7.44
CA VAL A 85 14.44 19.61 8.70
C VAL A 85 13.44 19.29 9.80
N CYS A 86 13.64 18.17 10.47
CA CYS A 86 12.74 17.71 11.55
C CYS A 86 13.52 17.00 12.65
N SER A 87 12.88 16.75 13.79
CA SER A 87 13.45 15.94 14.88
C SER A 87 13.23 14.44 14.66
N GLN A 88 12.17 14.05 13.95
CA GLN A 88 11.80 12.65 13.75
C GLN A 88 11.19 12.43 12.36
N VAL A 89 11.34 11.20 11.85
CA VAL A 89 10.78 10.76 10.57
C VAL A 89 10.01 9.46 10.79
N ILE A 90 8.78 9.41 10.27
CA ILE A 90 7.97 8.19 10.18
C ILE A 90 7.97 7.76 8.72
N SER A 91 8.52 6.58 8.43
CA SER A 91 8.41 5.98 7.10
C SER A 91 7.15 5.15 7.01
N ALA A 92 6.14 5.67 6.29
CA ALA A 92 4.85 5.03 6.07
C ALA A 92 4.71 4.45 4.65
N ILE A 93 5.83 4.07 4.01
CA ILE A 93 5.87 3.47 2.67
C ILE A 93 6.25 1.97 2.75
N PRO A 94 5.95 1.17 1.70
CA PRO A 94 6.31 -0.23 1.67
C PRO A 94 7.83 -0.49 1.82
N PRO A 95 8.26 -1.63 2.39
CA PRO A 95 9.69 -1.92 2.64
C PRO A 95 10.58 -1.85 1.40
N ASN A 96 10.12 -2.31 0.24
CA ASN A 96 10.86 -2.19 -1.02
C ASN A 96 11.05 -0.74 -1.47
N GLN A 97 10.14 0.18 -1.12
CA GLN A 97 10.33 1.61 -1.39
C GLN A 97 11.30 2.22 -0.37
N CYS A 98 11.27 1.79 0.90
CA CYS A 98 12.30 2.16 1.88
C CYS A 98 13.71 1.76 1.41
N ALA A 99 13.87 0.61 0.75
CA ALA A 99 15.16 0.16 0.22
C ALA A 99 15.77 1.11 -0.84
N ARG A 100 14.96 2.00 -1.44
CA ARG A 100 15.41 2.96 -2.46
C ARG A 100 15.84 4.30 -1.88
N ILE A 101 15.61 4.53 -0.59
CA ILE A 101 16.02 5.74 0.12
C ILE A 101 17.46 5.54 0.60
N ASP A 102 18.31 6.52 0.36
CA ASP A 102 19.65 6.56 0.92
C ASP A 102 19.60 7.02 2.39
N PHE A 103 20.26 6.29 3.29
CA PHE A 103 20.26 6.60 4.72
C PHE A 103 21.68 6.92 5.19
N LEU A 104 21.82 8.05 5.87
CA LEU A 104 23.06 8.45 6.54
C LEU A 104 22.77 8.71 8.04
N PRO A 105 23.42 8.01 8.99
CA PRO A 105 24.30 6.86 8.78
C PRO A 105 23.57 5.68 8.13
N ALA A 106 24.34 4.80 7.49
CA ALA A 106 23.78 3.62 6.83
C ALA A 106 22.99 2.76 7.82
N LEU A 107 21.80 2.34 7.43
CA LEU A 107 20.99 1.45 8.27
C LEU A 107 21.73 0.14 8.57
N PRO A 108 21.49 -0.46 9.75
CA PRO A 108 22.04 -1.76 10.11
C PRO A 108 21.79 -2.80 8.99
N TYR A 109 22.78 -3.66 8.75
CA TYR A 109 22.77 -4.62 7.64
C TYR A 109 21.46 -5.42 7.56
N LEU A 110 21.00 -5.99 8.69
CA LEU A 110 19.78 -6.80 8.73
C LEU A 110 18.52 -5.99 8.35
N LYS A 111 18.47 -4.70 8.68
CA LYS A 111 17.35 -3.83 8.33
C LYS A 111 17.31 -3.55 6.83
N ARG A 112 18.46 -3.30 6.20
CA ARG A 112 18.57 -3.15 4.74
C ARG A 112 18.13 -4.42 4.01
N ARG A 113 18.60 -5.58 4.46
CA ARG A 113 18.18 -6.89 3.91
C ARG A 113 16.69 -7.15 4.07
N ALA A 114 16.10 -6.76 5.21
CA ALA A 114 14.66 -6.88 5.41
C ALA A 114 13.84 -6.00 4.45
N PHE A 115 14.31 -4.78 4.17
CA PHE A 115 13.67 -3.89 3.19
C PHE A 115 13.75 -4.44 1.76
N GLU A 116 14.92 -4.92 1.36
CA GLU A 116 15.14 -5.53 0.04
C GLU A 116 14.33 -6.82 -0.18
N ALA A 117 14.11 -7.60 0.89
CA ALA A 117 13.33 -8.85 0.82
C ALA A 117 11.82 -8.64 0.68
N GLY A 118 11.31 -7.42 0.91
CA GLY A 118 9.89 -7.08 0.88
C GLY A 118 9.34 -6.94 -0.54
N ILE A 119 9.34 -8.01 -1.32
CA ILE A 119 8.86 -8.01 -2.70
C ILE A 119 7.32 -7.96 -2.73
N PRO A 120 6.70 -6.97 -3.40
CA PRO A 120 5.24 -6.90 -3.51
C PRO A 120 4.70 -7.99 -4.45
N GLY A 121 3.47 -8.42 -4.20
CA GLY A 121 2.73 -9.26 -5.14
C GLY A 121 2.33 -8.49 -6.39
N ASN A 122 2.03 -9.21 -7.47
CA ASN A 122 1.51 -8.64 -8.71
C ASN A 122 0.00 -8.89 -8.79
N ALA A 123 -0.78 -7.85 -9.01
CA ALA A 123 -2.23 -7.95 -9.16
C ALA A 123 -2.74 -6.93 -10.18
N ILE A 124 -3.75 -7.31 -10.95
CA ILE A 124 -4.49 -6.43 -11.85
C ILE A 124 -5.92 -6.35 -11.34
N LYS A 125 -6.43 -5.12 -11.18
CA LYS A 125 -7.83 -4.88 -10.81
C LYS A 125 -8.56 -4.35 -12.04
N PHE A 126 -9.65 -5.00 -12.40
CA PHE A 126 -10.55 -4.55 -13.46
C PHE A 126 -11.97 -4.40 -12.91
N ILE A 127 -12.75 -3.53 -13.53
CA ILE A 127 -14.16 -3.29 -13.21
C ILE A 127 -14.89 -3.35 -14.54
N ILE A 128 -15.85 -4.26 -14.65
CA ILE A 128 -16.73 -4.37 -15.81
C ILE A 128 -18.11 -3.89 -15.36
N THR A 129 -18.64 -2.90 -16.06
CA THR A 129 -19.97 -2.35 -15.81
C THR A 129 -20.95 -2.88 -16.83
N TYR A 130 -22.13 -3.26 -16.36
CA TYR A 130 -23.25 -3.69 -17.17
C TYR A 130 -24.42 -2.75 -16.91
N GLU A 131 -25.37 -2.70 -17.85
CA GLU A 131 -26.59 -1.90 -17.71
C GLU A 131 -27.46 -2.42 -16.55
N THR A 132 -27.56 -3.74 -16.40
CA THR A 132 -28.29 -4.40 -15.31
C THR A 132 -27.40 -5.39 -14.57
N ALA A 133 -27.74 -5.67 -13.31
CA ALA A 133 -27.12 -6.73 -12.53
C ALA A 133 -27.74 -8.10 -12.86
N PHE A 134 -27.71 -8.51 -14.13
CA PHE A 134 -28.40 -9.70 -14.66
C PHE A 134 -28.11 -10.99 -13.87
N TRP A 135 -26.91 -11.12 -13.29
CA TRP A 135 -26.56 -12.26 -12.46
C TRP A 135 -27.46 -12.42 -11.23
N ARG A 136 -28.02 -11.33 -10.70
CA ARG A 136 -28.96 -11.37 -9.57
C ARG A 136 -30.32 -11.93 -9.97
N GLU A 137 -30.76 -11.71 -11.20
CA GLU A 137 -32.03 -12.25 -11.74
C GLU A 137 -31.96 -13.78 -11.86
N GLU A 138 -30.77 -14.31 -12.14
CA GLU A 138 -30.46 -15.74 -12.17
C GLU A 138 -30.14 -16.33 -10.78
N GLY A 139 -30.30 -15.54 -9.70
CA GLY A 139 -30.06 -16.00 -8.33
C GLY A 139 -28.60 -16.04 -7.87
N PHE A 140 -27.66 -15.43 -8.62
CA PHE A 140 -26.25 -15.36 -8.24
C PHE A 140 -25.87 -14.07 -7.50
N SER A 141 -24.91 -14.17 -6.58
CA SER A 141 -24.36 -13.00 -5.86
C SER A 141 -23.46 -12.11 -6.73
N GLY A 142 -22.83 -12.69 -7.76
CA GLY A 142 -21.79 -12.07 -8.57
C GLY A 142 -20.36 -12.40 -8.12
N GLU A 143 -20.19 -13.21 -7.07
CA GLU A 143 -18.89 -13.75 -6.67
C GLU A 143 -18.47 -14.91 -7.59
N VAL A 144 -17.20 -14.91 -8.00
CA VAL A 144 -16.62 -15.95 -8.86
C VAL A 144 -15.25 -16.35 -8.31
N ILE A 145 -15.09 -17.64 -8.04
CA ILE A 145 -13.79 -18.26 -7.76
C ILE A 145 -13.45 -19.15 -8.95
N SER A 146 -12.33 -18.85 -9.62
CA SER A 146 -11.86 -19.62 -10.77
C SER A 146 -10.46 -20.15 -10.51
N SER A 147 -10.20 -21.40 -10.91
CA SER A 147 -8.87 -22.01 -10.90
C SER A 147 -8.01 -21.60 -12.11
N GLY A 148 -8.51 -20.69 -12.95
CA GLY A 148 -7.80 -20.18 -14.12
C GLY A 148 -7.70 -21.19 -15.28
N ARG A 149 -8.33 -22.36 -15.18
CA ARG A 149 -8.42 -23.32 -16.28
C ARG A 149 -9.61 -22.99 -17.17
N THR A 150 -9.37 -22.91 -18.47
CA THR A 150 -10.42 -22.94 -19.48
C THR A 150 -11.05 -24.34 -19.48
N ALA A 151 -12.38 -24.42 -19.43
CA ALA A 151 -13.10 -25.70 -19.40
C ALA A 151 -13.09 -26.44 -20.75
N LYS A 152 -12.51 -25.85 -21.80
CA LYS A 152 -12.37 -26.45 -23.13
C LYS A 152 -10.93 -26.93 -23.36
N PRO A 153 -10.69 -28.23 -23.56
CA PRO A 153 -9.45 -28.69 -24.16
C PRO A 153 -9.36 -28.17 -25.62
N GLY A 154 -8.32 -27.39 -25.95
CA GLY A 154 -8.01 -27.00 -27.34
C GLY A 154 -8.17 -25.52 -27.72
N GLU A 155 -8.42 -24.63 -26.75
CA GLU A 155 -8.27 -23.16 -26.91
C GLU A 155 -7.20 -22.63 -25.95
#